data_AF-A0A165ARA9-F1
#
_entry.id   AF-A0A165ARA9-F1
#
_cell.length_a   1.000
_cell.length_b   1.000
_cell.length_c   1.000
_cell.angle_alpha   90.00
_cell.angle_beta   90.00
_cell.angle_gamma   90.00
#
_symmetry.space_group_name_H-M   'P 1'
#
loop_
_entity.id
_entity.type
_entity.pdbx_description
1 polymer ?
#
loop_
_entity_poly.entity_id
_entity_poly.type
_entity_poly.pdbx_seq_one_letter_code
_entity_poly.pdbx_strand_id
1 'polypeptide(L)'
;MAPRRWTTEEEYTFLNNLYPQYLKAQKKGHQDPFFIWVEHEWFEAFSEHKKVFGHEISTLMDEQETQLHMAITARQKQLREWFRNRNASARCSGAAPKSSLNMNIATKPAGRRCLKGLELYSRKYYRTRVQPAVKKIIMEQSLSSKETLHVIKQLTAKMFEKEDDEIKAEIQAEYDAQEIHQNEDAGEASEALPTPMQCQEFIDSMPAMLKELFSELSRKTGWCFTVIGGGPCPEEDGEIRTIWYVLLLLEDQGHKSN
;
A
#
# COMPACT_ATOMS: atom_id res chain seq x y z
N MET A 1 -17.03 -5.08 -8.80
CA MET A 1 -17.88 -5.44 -7.64
C MET A 1 -17.12 -5.07 -6.38
N ALA A 2 -17.68 -4.22 -5.51
CA ALA A 2 -17.07 -3.94 -4.21
C ALA A 2 -17.01 -5.25 -3.41
N PRO A 3 -15.89 -5.55 -2.71
CA PRO A 3 -15.78 -6.77 -1.92
C PRO A 3 -16.93 -6.84 -0.91
N ARG A 4 -17.57 -8.01 -0.80
CA ARG A 4 -18.68 -8.24 0.12
C ARG A 4 -18.21 -7.90 1.53
N ARG A 5 -18.85 -6.90 2.16
CA ARG A 5 -18.59 -6.53 3.56
C ARG A 5 -19.14 -7.65 4.44
N TRP A 6 -18.33 -8.14 5.37
CA TRP A 6 -18.78 -9.15 6.35
C TRP A 6 -19.59 -8.52 7.50
N THR A 7 -19.49 -7.20 7.67
CA THR A 7 -20.18 -6.43 8.69
C THR A 7 -21.59 -6.06 8.26
N THR A 8 -22.55 -6.19 9.17
CA THR A 8 -23.88 -5.57 9.05
C THR A 8 -23.77 -4.04 9.07
N GLU A 9 -24.81 -3.29 8.71
CA GLU A 9 -24.77 -1.82 8.69
C GLU A 9 -24.54 -1.24 10.09
N GLU A 10 -25.20 -1.78 11.11
CA GLU A 10 -25.01 -1.40 12.52
C GLU A 10 -23.56 -1.67 12.99
N GLU A 11 -23.05 -2.87 12.71
CA GLU A 11 -21.66 -3.25 13.00
C GLU A 11 -20.65 -2.33 12.31
N TYR A 12 -20.93 -1.95 11.06
CA TYR A 12 -20.07 -1.03 10.34
C TYR A 12 -20.07 0.36 11.00
N THR A 13 -21.24 0.87 11.40
CA THR A 13 -21.33 2.18 12.07
C THR A 13 -20.60 2.17 13.41
N PHE A 14 -20.73 1.09 14.20
CA PHE A 14 -19.97 0.90 15.44
C PHE A 14 -18.46 0.98 15.20
N LEU A 15 -17.93 0.19 14.26
CA LEU A 15 -16.49 0.20 13.96
C LEU A 15 -16.01 1.54 13.40
N ASN A 16 -16.84 2.21 12.59
CA ASN A 16 -16.50 3.51 12.01
C ASN A 16 -16.42 4.61 13.08
N ASN A 17 -17.31 4.59 14.07
CA ASN A 17 -17.30 5.53 15.19
C ASN A 17 -16.07 5.37 16.09
N LEU A 18 -15.52 4.15 16.20
CA LEU A 18 -14.32 3.86 17.00
C LEU A 18 -13.01 4.11 16.24
N TYR A 19 -13.08 4.33 14.93
CA TYR A 19 -11.92 4.54 14.08
C TYR A 19 -11.03 5.73 14.49
N PRO A 20 -11.56 6.91 14.88
CA PRO A 20 -10.72 8.01 15.37
C PRO A 20 -9.93 7.66 16.63
N GLN A 21 -10.48 6.81 17.50
CA GLN A 21 -9.80 6.36 18.72
C GLN A 21 -8.68 5.37 18.40
N TYR A 22 -8.90 4.48 17.44
CA TYR A 22 -7.86 3.59 16.90
C TYR A 22 -6.65 4.39 16.38
N LEU A 23 -6.88 5.47 15.62
CA LEU A 23 -5.80 6.32 15.12
C LEU A 23 -4.99 6.98 16.25
N LYS A 24 -5.65 7.41 17.33
CA LYS A 24 -4.99 7.95 18.52
C LYS A 24 -4.14 6.89 19.23
N ALA A 25 -4.67 5.68 19.40
CA ALA A 25 -3.96 4.55 20.02
C ALA A 25 -2.75 4.11 19.19
N GLN A 26 -2.89 4.09 17.86
CA GLN A 26 -1.81 3.76 16.94
C GLN A 26 -0.65 4.76 17.01
N LYS A 27 -0.94 6.07 17.00
CA LYS A 27 0.10 7.11 17.10
C LYS A 27 0.92 7.01 18.40
N LYS A 28 0.30 6.52 19.47
CA LYS A 28 0.95 6.30 20.77
C LYS A 28 1.64 4.94 20.90
N GLY A 29 1.50 4.03 19.93
CA GLY A 29 2.04 2.67 20.01
C GLY A 29 1.30 1.72 20.96
N HIS A 30 0.17 2.13 21.54
CA HIS A 30 -0.59 1.37 22.55
C HIS A 30 -1.87 0.78 21.94
N GLN A 31 -1.73 -0.17 21.02
CA GLN A 31 -2.88 -0.74 20.29
C GLN A 31 -3.60 -1.85 21.06
N ASP A 32 -2.89 -2.62 21.89
CA ASP A 32 -3.49 -3.77 22.57
C ASP A 32 -4.59 -3.40 23.57
N PRO A 33 -4.44 -2.38 24.43
CA PRO A 33 -5.53 -1.94 25.31
C PRO A 33 -6.77 -1.49 24.55
N PHE A 34 -6.58 -0.84 23.39
CA PHE A 34 -7.67 -0.45 22.52
C PHE A 34 -8.41 -1.68 21.98
N PHE A 35 -7.70 -2.69 21.49
CA PHE A 35 -8.36 -3.90 20.97
C PHE A 35 -9.05 -4.71 22.07
N ILE A 36 -8.49 -4.80 23.27
CA ILE A 36 -9.16 -5.46 24.41
C ILE A 36 -10.50 -4.78 24.69
N TRP A 37 -10.53 -3.45 24.73
CA TRP A 37 -11.77 -2.70 24.96
C TRP A 37 -12.77 -2.86 23.81
N VAL A 38 -12.32 -2.73 22.55
CA VAL A 38 -13.19 -2.91 21.38
C VAL A 38 -13.78 -4.32 21.32
N GLU A 39 -12.97 -5.34 21.62
CA GLU A 39 -13.45 -6.73 21.65
C GLU A 39 -14.52 -6.91 22.73
N HIS A 40 -14.34 -6.34 23.92
CA HIS A 40 -15.34 -6.36 25.00
C HIS A 40 -16.67 -5.73 24.55
N GLU A 41 -16.63 -4.47 24.11
CA GLU A 41 -17.81 -3.72 23.66
C GLU A 41 -18.49 -4.38 22.46
N TRP A 42 -17.70 -4.97 21.55
CA TRP A 42 -18.23 -5.69 20.40
C TRP A 42 -19.02 -6.92 20.83
N PHE A 43 -18.50 -7.75 21.73
CA PHE A 43 -19.18 -8.97 22.15
C PHE A 43 -20.37 -8.69 23.08
N GLU A 44 -20.38 -7.55 23.76
CA GLU A 44 -21.53 -7.06 24.53
C GLU A 44 -22.67 -6.59 23.61
N ALA A 45 -22.35 -5.84 22.55
CA ALA A 45 -23.34 -5.34 21.58
C ALA A 45 -23.78 -6.39 20.54
N PHE A 46 -22.87 -7.27 20.13
CA PHE A 46 -23.08 -8.25 19.07
C PHE A 46 -22.69 -9.65 19.58
N SER A 47 -23.67 -10.36 20.14
CA SER A 47 -23.44 -11.70 20.66
C SER A 47 -23.12 -12.69 19.53
N GLU A 48 -21.88 -13.20 19.50
CA GLU A 48 -21.50 -14.26 18.56
C GLU A 48 -22.28 -15.55 18.82
N HIS A 49 -22.75 -15.76 20.05
CA HIS A 49 -23.62 -16.88 20.40
C HIS A 49 -24.90 -16.91 19.56
N LYS A 50 -25.55 -15.75 19.40
CA LYS A 50 -26.76 -15.61 18.58
C LYS A 50 -26.46 -15.76 17.08
N LYS A 51 -25.27 -15.37 16.64
CA LYS A 51 -24.84 -15.53 15.23
C LYS A 51 -24.49 -16.98 14.86
N VAL A 52 -23.83 -17.71 15.76
CA VAL A 52 -23.38 -19.09 15.48
C VAL A 52 -24.51 -20.09 15.64
N PHE A 53 -25.35 -19.94 16.67
CA PHE A 53 -26.38 -20.93 17.01
C PHE A 53 -27.82 -20.49 16.70
N GLY A 54 -28.04 -19.21 16.35
CA GLY A 54 -29.36 -18.65 16.05
C GLY A 54 -30.30 -18.48 17.26
N HIS A 55 -29.97 -19.07 18.41
CA HIS A 55 -30.74 -19.05 19.65
C HIS A 55 -29.80 -18.96 20.87
N GLU A 56 -30.30 -18.47 22.00
CA GLU A 56 -29.58 -18.52 23.28
C GLU A 56 -29.65 -19.95 23.83
N ILE A 57 -28.50 -20.59 23.98
CA ILE A 57 -28.39 -21.94 24.54
C ILE A 57 -27.85 -21.76 25.97
N SER A 58 -28.63 -22.15 26.98
CA SER A 58 -28.21 -22.02 28.40
C SER A 58 -27.22 -23.10 28.86
N THR A 59 -27.03 -24.19 28.12
CA THR A 59 -26.09 -25.26 28.43
C THR A 59 -25.32 -25.66 27.19
N LEU A 60 -24.06 -25.19 27.07
CA LEU A 60 -23.16 -25.62 26.00
C LEU A 60 -22.61 -27.02 26.31
N MET A 61 -22.63 -27.93 25.33
CA MET A 61 -21.78 -29.12 25.36
C MET A 61 -20.34 -28.76 24.96
N ASP A 62 -19.35 -29.55 25.40
CA ASP A 62 -17.92 -29.38 25.09
C ASP A 62 -17.64 -29.10 23.60
N GLU A 63 -18.34 -29.78 22.69
CA GLU A 63 -18.19 -29.57 21.24
C GLU A 63 -18.73 -28.21 20.77
N GLN A 64 -19.78 -27.69 21.42
CA GLN A 64 -20.33 -26.35 21.13
C GLN A 64 -19.45 -25.24 21.73
N GLU A 65 -18.80 -25.49 22.87
CA GLU A 65 -17.83 -24.55 23.46
C GLU A 65 -16.61 -24.35 22.55
N THR A 66 -16.08 -25.44 21.96
CA THR A 66 -14.96 -25.34 21.02
C THR A 66 -15.34 -24.56 19.76
N GLN A 67 -16.54 -24.77 19.21
CA GLN A 67 -17.05 -24.01 18.06
C GLN A 67 -17.22 -22.53 18.39
N LEU A 68 -17.75 -22.20 19.57
CA LEU A 68 -17.89 -20.81 20.01
C LEU A 68 -16.53 -20.15 20.19
N HIS A 69 -15.56 -20.84 20.81
CA HIS A 69 -14.21 -20.33 20.97
C HIS A 69 -13.51 -20.07 19.62
N MET A 70 -13.68 -20.97 18.65
CA MET A 70 -13.19 -20.77 17.29
C MET A 70 -13.85 -19.57 16.60
N ALA A 71 -15.15 -19.35 16.81
CA ALA A 71 -15.86 -18.21 16.27
C ALA A 71 -15.40 -16.87 16.89
N ILE A 72 -15.22 -16.84 18.21
CA ILE A 72 -14.71 -15.66 18.95
C ILE A 72 -13.31 -15.29 18.46
N THR A 73 -12.39 -16.26 18.40
CA THR A 73 -11.02 -16.02 17.93
C THR A 73 -10.96 -15.57 16.48
N ALA A 74 -11.81 -16.14 15.61
CA ALA A 74 -11.95 -15.69 14.23
C ALA A 74 -12.45 -14.24 14.16
N ARG A 75 -13.43 -13.85 14.99
CA ARG A 75 -13.95 -12.48 15.03
C ARG A 75 -12.92 -11.47 15.54
N GLN A 76 -12.20 -11.78 16.61
CA GLN A 76 -11.13 -10.93 17.14
C GLN A 76 -10.09 -10.63 16.04
N LYS A 77 -9.71 -11.65 15.27
CA LYS A 77 -8.81 -11.49 14.12
C LYS A 77 -9.42 -10.57 13.05
N GLN A 78 -10.67 -10.77 12.68
CA GLN A 78 -11.36 -9.94 11.69
C GLN A 78 -11.46 -8.47 12.13
N LEU A 79 -11.75 -8.19 13.40
CA LEU A 79 -11.78 -6.83 13.95
C LEU A 79 -10.41 -6.16 13.80
N ARG A 80 -9.34 -6.84 14.22
CA ARG A 80 -7.96 -6.32 14.12
C ARG A 80 -7.55 -6.07 12.67
N GLU A 81 -7.88 -6.99 11.76
CA GLU A 81 -7.62 -6.85 10.33
C GLU A 81 -8.42 -5.70 9.71
N TRP A 82 -9.68 -5.51 10.11
CA TRP A 82 -10.52 -4.40 9.64
C TRP A 82 -9.88 -3.03 9.93
N PHE A 83 -9.47 -2.78 11.18
CA PHE A 83 -8.81 -1.53 11.56
C PHE A 83 -7.47 -1.33 10.83
N ARG A 84 -6.66 -2.39 10.70
CA ARG A 84 -5.35 -2.35 10.02
C ARG A 84 -5.46 -2.10 8.51
N ASN A 85 -6.40 -2.77 7.84
CA ASN A 85 -6.60 -2.69 6.39
C ASN A 85 -7.28 -1.38 5.98
N ARG A 86 -8.13 -0.81 6.82
CA ARG A 86 -8.70 0.52 6.58
C ARG A 86 -7.62 1.60 6.52
N ASN A 87 -6.59 1.46 7.35
CA ASN A 87 -5.41 2.32 7.31
C ASN A 87 -4.43 1.96 6.18
N ALA A 88 -4.57 0.79 5.53
CA ALA A 88 -3.78 0.45 4.35
C ALA A 88 -4.25 1.23 3.11
N SER A 89 -5.56 1.48 2.99
CA SER A 89 -6.08 2.38 1.94
C SER A 89 -5.57 3.81 2.13
N ALA A 90 -5.49 4.30 3.37
CA ALA A 90 -4.84 5.58 3.70
C ALA A 90 -3.32 5.56 3.46
N ARG A 91 -2.64 4.41 3.61
CA ARG A 91 -1.22 4.24 3.25
C ARG A 91 -0.98 4.15 1.74
N CYS A 92 -1.95 3.72 0.94
CA CYS A 92 -1.84 3.73 -0.52
C CYS A 92 -2.21 5.09 -1.13
N SER A 93 -3.06 5.87 -0.46
CA SER A 93 -3.47 7.22 -0.89
C SER A 93 -2.65 8.34 -0.25
N GLY A 94 -1.89 8.06 0.81
CA GLY A 94 -1.13 9.05 1.58
C GLY A 94 0.23 8.55 2.06
N ALA A 95 0.83 7.57 1.38
CA ALA A 95 2.28 7.38 1.49
C ALA A 95 2.96 8.60 0.88
N ALA A 96 3.17 9.63 1.70
CA ALA A 96 4.23 10.59 1.45
C ALA A 96 5.49 9.76 1.10
N PRO A 97 6.05 9.91 -0.11
CA PRO A 97 7.24 9.18 -0.50
C PRO A 97 8.29 9.46 0.57
N LYS A 98 8.87 8.40 1.14
CA LYS A 98 9.98 8.55 2.07
C LYS A 98 11.05 9.40 1.39
N SER A 99 11.23 10.62 1.88
CA SER A 99 12.36 11.55 1.71
C SER A 99 13.49 11.02 0.81
N SER A 100 13.18 10.96 -0.47
CA SER A 100 14.09 11.16 -1.57
C SER A 100 13.16 11.74 -2.60
N LEU A 101 13.23 13.06 -2.78
CA LEU A 101 12.60 13.76 -3.89
C LEU A 101 13.25 13.24 -5.19
N ASN A 102 12.98 11.99 -5.54
CA ASN A 102 13.13 11.50 -6.88
C ASN A 102 11.94 12.10 -7.62
N MET A 103 12.12 13.30 -8.16
CA MET A 103 11.15 13.96 -9.04
C MET A 103 10.66 13.01 -10.14
N ASN A 104 11.51 12.07 -10.57
CA ASN A 104 11.20 10.97 -11.49
C ASN A 104 10.10 10.00 -11.01
N ILE A 105 9.82 9.90 -9.72
CA ILE A 105 8.74 9.05 -9.16
C ILE A 105 7.43 9.84 -9.08
N ALA A 106 7.50 11.16 -8.89
CA ALA A 106 6.33 12.03 -8.81
C ALA A 106 5.75 12.38 -10.20
N THR A 107 6.59 12.41 -11.24
CA THR A 107 6.19 12.79 -12.60
C THR A 107 5.97 11.62 -13.55
N LYS A 108 6.48 10.43 -13.24
CA LYS A 108 6.21 9.24 -14.05
C LYS A 108 4.92 8.59 -13.55
N PRO A 109 3.93 8.31 -14.42
CA PRO A 109 2.85 7.41 -14.03
C PRO A 109 3.46 6.12 -13.51
N ALA A 110 2.82 5.48 -12.54
CA ALA A 110 3.31 4.23 -11.94
C ALA A 110 3.40 3.11 -13.00
N GLY A 111 4.48 3.15 -13.78
CA GLY A 111 4.77 2.22 -14.85
C GLY A 111 4.94 0.83 -14.24
N ARG A 112 4.47 -0.18 -14.97
CA ARG A 112 4.65 -1.57 -14.57
C ARG A 112 6.14 -1.85 -14.52
N ARG A 113 6.70 -2.06 -13.33
CA ARG A 113 8.13 -2.35 -13.12
C ARG A 113 8.64 -3.38 -14.14
N CYS A 114 9.75 -3.10 -14.82
CA CYS A 114 10.42 -4.06 -15.71
C CYS A 114 10.62 -5.39 -14.98
N LEU A 115 10.35 -6.49 -15.69
CA LEU A 115 10.66 -7.82 -15.18
C LEU A 115 12.18 -7.98 -15.16
N LYS A 116 12.72 -8.58 -14.11
CA LYS A 116 14.15 -8.89 -14.05
C LYS A 116 14.49 -10.01 -15.03
N GLY A 117 15.74 -10.10 -15.50
CA GLY A 117 16.17 -11.17 -16.43
C GLY A 117 15.80 -12.58 -15.95
N LEU A 118 15.95 -12.87 -14.65
CA LEU A 118 15.55 -14.16 -14.07
C LEU A 118 14.03 -14.41 -14.13
N GLU A 119 13.23 -13.35 -14.01
CA GLU A 119 11.76 -13.41 -14.12
C GLU A 119 11.33 -13.59 -15.58
N LEU A 120 12.06 -13.01 -16.53
CA LEU A 120 11.87 -13.24 -17.98
C LEU A 120 12.21 -14.67 -18.37
N TYR A 121 13.33 -15.19 -17.88
CA TYR A 121 13.71 -16.59 -18.06
C TYR A 121 12.65 -17.52 -17.47
N SER A 122 12.17 -17.26 -16.24
CA SER A 122 11.07 -18.02 -15.66
C SER A 122 9.81 -17.93 -16.52
N ARG A 123 9.44 -16.73 -17.00
CA ARG A 123 8.26 -16.54 -17.86
C ARG A 123 8.31 -17.39 -19.13
N LYS A 124 9.48 -17.49 -19.78
CA LYS A 124 9.66 -18.27 -21.03
C LYS A 124 9.86 -19.76 -20.78
N TYR A 125 10.70 -20.15 -19.83
CA TYR A 125 11.22 -21.52 -19.69
C TYR A 125 10.76 -22.25 -18.42
N TYR A 126 9.85 -21.66 -17.63
CA TYR A 126 9.39 -22.32 -16.40
C TYR A 126 8.76 -23.68 -16.66
N ARG A 127 7.85 -23.79 -17.65
CA ARG A 127 7.13 -25.04 -17.92
C ARG A 127 8.05 -26.17 -18.42
N THR A 128 9.06 -25.83 -19.20
CA THR A 128 9.93 -26.80 -19.88
C THR A 128 11.14 -27.20 -19.04
N ARG A 129 11.79 -26.25 -18.36
CA ARG A 129 13.08 -26.47 -17.67
C ARG A 129 12.95 -26.54 -16.15
N VAL A 130 12.16 -25.65 -15.55
CA VAL A 130 12.13 -25.47 -14.08
C VAL A 130 11.03 -26.33 -13.42
N GLN A 131 9.84 -26.39 -14.01
CA GLN A 131 8.68 -27.12 -13.50
C GLN A 131 8.92 -28.61 -13.21
N PRO A 132 9.61 -29.41 -14.07
CA PRO A 132 9.83 -30.82 -13.76
C PRO A 132 10.69 -31.02 -12.50
N ALA A 133 11.72 -30.19 -12.31
CA ALA A 133 12.56 -30.23 -11.11
C ALA A 133 11.80 -29.80 -9.86
N VAL A 134 10.97 -28.75 -9.96
CA VAL A 134 10.12 -28.30 -8.85
C VAL A 134 9.11 -29.36 -8.44
N LYS A 135 8.43 -29.99 -9.43
CA LYS A 135 7.43 -31.04 -9.16
C LYS A 135 8.05 -32.24 -8.44
N LYS A 136 9.27 -32.65 -8.83
CA LYS A 136 10.00 -33.72 -8.16
C LYS A 136 10.24 -33.41 -6.68
N ILE A 137 10.70 -32.19 -6.37
CA ILE A 137 10.95 -31.78 -4.98
C ILE A 137 9.64 -31.67 -4.17
N ILE A 138 8.56 -31.14 -4.77
CA ILE A 138 7.26 -31.06 -4.10
C ILE A 138 6.73 -32.46 -3.75
N MET A 139 6.86 -33.42 -4.68
CA MET A 139 6.46 -34.81 -4.45
C MET A 139 7.29 -35.48 -3.35
N GLU A 140 8.59 -35.18 -3.28
CA GLU A 140 9.50 -35.76 -2.29
C GLU A 140 9.37 -35.15 -0.88
N GLN A 141 9.08 -33.84 -0.77
CA GLN A 141 9.20 -33.11 0.50
C GLN A 141 7.91 -32.47 1.02
N SER A 142 6.76 -32.61 0.34
CA SER A 142 5.45 -32.06 0.78
C SER A 142 5.56 -30.66 1.40
N LEU A 143 6.16 -29.73 0.64
CA LEU A 143 6.55 -28.40 1.13
C LEU A 143 5.34 -27.45 1.26
N SER A 144 5.43 -26.50 2.20
CA SER A 144 4.46 -25.41 2.29
C SER A 144 4.58 -24.45 1.09
N SER A 145 3.55 -23.62 0.86
CA SER A 145 3.53 -22.68 -0.27
C SER A 145 4.71 -21.68 -0.24
N LYS A 146 5.17 -21.28 0.94
CA LYS A 146 6.32 -20.36 1.09
C LYS A 146 7.64 -21.04 0.73
N GLU A 147 7.83 -22.28 1.17
CA GLU A 147 9.03 -23.07 0.88
C GLU A 147 9.10 -23.45 -0.59
N THR A 148 7.94 -23.78 -1.19
CA THR A 148 7.84 -24.07 -2.62
C THR A 148 8.29 -22.86 -3.46
N LEU A 149 7.87 -21.65 -3.10
CA LEU A 149 8.31 -20.42 -3.75
C LEU A 149 9.81 -20.21 -3.64
N HIS A 150 10.40 -20.52 -2.48
CA HIS A 150 11.85 -20.42 -2.28
C HIS A 150 12.61 -21.42 -3.16
N VAL A 151 12.15 -22.68 -3.21
CA VAL A 151 12.71 -23.73 -4.06
C VAL A 151 12.63 -23.35 -5.54
N ILE A 152 11.50 -22.81 -5.99
CA ILE A 152 11.35 -22.32 -7.38
C ILE A 152 12.41 -21.27 -7.70
N LYS A 153 12.60 -20.27 -6.84
CA LYS A 153 13.59 -19.20 -7.07
C LYS A 153 15.01 -19.76 -7.14
N GLN A 154 15.38 -20.65 -6.21
CA GLN A 154 16.70 -21.27 -6.22
C GLN A 154 16.95 -22.14 -7.45
N LEU A 155 15.97 -22.97 -7.83
CA LEU A 155 16.08 -23.82 -9.02
C LEU A 155 16.14 -23.00 -10.30
N THR A 156 15.34 -21.94 -10.39
CA THR A 156 15.36 -21.04 -11.56
C THR A 156 16.73 -20.39 -11.71
N ALA A 157 17.35 -19.93 -10.62
CA ALA A 157 18.70 -19.37 -10.65
C ALA A 157 19.75 -20.41 -11.09
N LYS A 158 19.72 -21.61 -10.49
CA LYS A 158 20.65 -22.71 -10.83
C LYS A 158 20.51 -23.19 -12.27
N MET A 159 19.29 -23.21 -12.81
CA MET A 159 19.08 -23.57 -14.21
C MET A 159 19.57 -22.44 -15.11
N PHE A 160 19.21 -21.18 -14.84
CA PHE A 160 19.66 -20.03 -15.61
C PHE A 160 21.19 -19.90 -15.69
N GLU A 161 21.91 -20.18 -14.60
CA GLU A 161 23.39 -20.19 -14.61
C GLU A 161 23.98 -21.24 -15.56
N LYS A 162 23.34 -22.41 -15.67
CA LYS A 162 23.77 -23.54 -16.49
C LYS A 162 23.34 -23.47 -17.95
N GLU A 163 22.45 -22.56 -18.30
CA GLU A 163 21.98 -22.41 -19.68
C GLU A 163 23.05 -21.77 -20.57
N ASP A 164 22.89 -21.98 -21.87
CA ASP A 164 23.78 -21.48 -22.91
C ASP A 164 23.79 -19.95 -22.97
N ASP A 165 24.94 -19.41 -23.39
CA ASP A 165 25.14 -17.96 -23.50
C ASP A 165 24.19 -17.31 -24.53
N GLU A 166 23.70 -18.08 -25.51
CA GLU A 166 22.68 -17.64 -26.48
C GLU A 166 21.35 -17.32 -25.80
N ILE A 167 20.90 -18.15 -24.86
CA ILE A 167 19.64 -17.93 -24.13
C ILE A 167 19.80 -16.76 -23.16
N LYS A 168 20.97 -16.63 -22.54
CA LYS A 168 21.28 -15.47 -21.68
C LYS A 168 21.28 -14.17 -22.48
N ALA A 169 21.83 -14.18 -23.69
CA ALA A 169 21.81 -13.04 -24.60
C ALA A 169 20.39 -12.70 -25.07
N GLU A 170 19.55 -13.70 -25.39
CA GLU A 170 18.15 -13.47 -25.76
C GLU A 170 17.36 -12.81 -24.61
N ILE A 171 17.54 -13.30 -23.38
CA ILE A 171 16.88 -12.75 -22.19
C ILE A 171 17.38 -11.33 -21.89
N GLN A 172 18.67 -11.06 -22.10
CA GLN A 172 19.22 -9.72 -21.92
C GLN A 172 18.68 -8.76 -22.99
N ALA A 173 18.62 -9.16 -24.26
CA ALA A 173 18.04 -8.35 -25.32
C ALA A 173 16.56 -8.03 -25.06
N GLU A 174 15.79 -8.98 -24.51
CA GLU A 174 14.39 -8.75 -24.13
C GLU A 174 14.25 -7.84 -22.90
N TYR A 175 15.23 -7.86 -21.99
CA TYR A 175 15.31 -6.91 -20.88
C TYR A 175 15.60 -5.49 -21.38
N ASP A 176 16.60 -5.36 -22.25
CA ASP A 176 16.99 -4.07 -22.84
C ASP A 176 15.84 -3.49 -23.68
N ALA A 177 15.12 -4.32 -24.43
CA ALA A 177 13.92 -3.90 -25.19
C ALA A 177 12.79 -3.42 -24.27
N GLN A 178 12.60 -4.02 -23.09
CA GLN A 178 11.62 -3.53 -22.10
C GLN A 178 12.03 -2.18 -21.51
N GLU A 179 13.32 -1.96 -21.28
CA GLU A 179 13.83 -0.69 -20.79
C GLU A 179 13.70 0.41 -21.85
N ILE A 180 13.97 0.11 -23.12
CA ILE A 180 13.78 1.03 -24.24
C ILE A 180 12.30 1.39 -24.38
N HIS A 181 11.39 0.40 -24.43
CA HIS A 181 9.96 0.68 -24.53
C HIS A 181 9.41 1.50 -23.35
N GLN A 182 9.90 1.30 -22.12
CA GLN A 182 9.48 2.14 -20.98
C GLN A 182 10.04 3.56 -21.04
N ASN A 183 11.25 3.73 -21.56
CA ASN A 183 11.83 5.07 -21.76
C ASN A 183 11.16 5.80 -22.93
N GLU A 184 10.76 5.08 -23.98
CA GLU A 184 10.00 5.60 -25.12
C GLU A 184 8.56 5.92 -24.73
N ASP A 185 7.83 5.05 -24.02
CA ASP A 185 6.51 5.37 -23.46
C ASP A 185 6.57 6.55 -22.49
N ALA A 186 7.67 6.69 -21.73
CA ALA A 186 7.88 7.87 -20.87
C ALA A 186 8.22 9.14 -21.67
N GLY A 187 8.76 9.00 -22.88
CA GLY A 187 9.04 10.08 -23.82
C GLY A 187 7.80 10.50 -24.63
N GLU A 188 6.97 9.56 -25.08
CA GLU A 188 5.72 9.81 -25.82
C GLU A 188 4.56 10.21 -24.89
N ALA A 189 4.51 9.70 -23.65
CA ALA A 189 3.59 10.22 -22.62
C ALA A 189 3.89 11.68 -22.22
N SER A 190 4.99 12.27 -22.70
CA SER A 190 5.31 13.67 -22.48
C SER A 190 4.54 14.64 -23.38
N GLU A 191 3.87 14.19 -24.46
CA GLU A 191 3.06 15.07 -25.33
C GLU A 191 1.56 14.94 -25.13
N ALA A 192 1.09 13.88 -24.45
CA ALA A 192 -0.31 13.82 -24.03
C ALA A 192 -0.50 14.81 -22.87
N LEU A 193 -1.20 15.93 -23.15
CA LEU A 193 -1.63 16.86 -22.10
C LEU A 193 -2.32 16.04 -20.99
N PRO A 194 -1.92 16.21 -19.72
CA PRO A 194 -2.50 15.46 -18.63
C PRO A 194 -4.02 15.59 -18.65
N THR A 195 -4.72 14.49 -18.39
CA THR A 195 -6.18 14.53 -18.33
C THR A 195 -6.63 15.54 -17.27
N PRO A 196 -7.83 16.17 -17.40
CA PRO A 196 -8.30 17.14 -16.42
C PRO A 196 -8.31 16.58 -14.98
N MET A 197 -8.61 15.30 -14.82
CA MET A 197 -8.56 14.61 -13.53
C MET A 197 -7.13 14.51 -12.96
N GLN A 198 -6.13 14.19 -13.80
CA GLN A 198 -4.72 14.18 -13.41
C GLN A 198 -4.23 15.58 -13.04
N CYS A 199 -4.61 16.61 -13.82
CA CYS A 199 -4.31 18.01 -13.48
C CYS A 199 -4.83 18.38 -12.09
N GLN A 200 -6.05 17.98 -11.74
CA GLN A 200 -6.62 18.24 -10.42
C GLN A 200 -5.85 17.52 -9.31
N GLU A 201 -5.52 16.24 -9.49
CA GLU A 201 -4.71 15.50 -8.51
C GLU A 201 -3.34 16.16 -8.27
N PHE A 202 -2.71 16.72 -9.31
CA PHE A 202 -1.49 17.51 -9.17
C PHE A 202 -1.74 18.83 -8.44
N ILE A 203 -2.83 19.54 -8.74
CA ILE A 203 -3.20 20.79 -8.04
C ILE A 203 -3.41 20.54 -6.55
N ASP A 204 -4.07 19.44 -6.19
CA ASP A 204 -4.38 19.08 -4.80
C ASP A 204 -3.14 18.59 -4.04
N SER A 205 -2.22 17.88 -4.71
CA SER A 205 -0.98 17.36 -4.10
C SER A 205 0.17 18.37 -4.05
N MET A 206 0.17 19.37 -4.94
CA MET A 206 1.16 20.43 -5.04
C MET A 206 1.44 21.16 -3.71
N PRO A 207 0.44 21.63 -2.93
CA PRO A 207 0.70 22.27 -1.62
C PRO A 207 1.63 21.48 -0.71
N ALA A 208 1.45 20.15 -0.62
CA ALA A 208 2.25 19.31 0.26
C ALA A 208 3.70 19.21 -0.24
N MET A 209 3.88 19.01 -1.55
CA MET A 209 5.21 18.93 -2.17
C MET A 209 5.98 20.25 -2.05
N LEU A 210 5.35 21.38 -2.37
CA LEU A 210 5.98 22.69 -2.27
C LEU A 210 6.35 23.01 -0.82
N LYS A 211 5.46 22.69 0.13
CA LYS A 211 5.75 22.91 1.55
C LYS A 211 6.99 22.15 2.01
N GLU A 212 7.14 20.88 1.66
CA GLU A 212 8.30 20.08 2.06
C GLU A 212 9.60 20.66 1.49
N LEU A 213 9.62 20.94 0.18
CA LEU A 213 10.78 21.51 -0.51
C LEU A 213 11.18 22.88 0.07
N PHE A 214 10.23 23.81 0.16
CA PHE A 214 10.52 25.16 0.63
C PHE A 214 10.81 25.22 2.13
N SER A 215 10.27 24.29 2.93
CA SER A 215 10.64 24.20 4.36
C SER A 215 12.12 23.82 4.51
N GLU A 216 12.60 22.88 3.70
CA GLU A 216 14.01 22.49 3.76
C GLU A 216 14.94 23.59 3.24
N LEU A 217 14.57 24.24 2.14
CA LEU A 217 15.31 25.37 1.59
C LEU A 217 15.34 26.55 2.57
N SER A 218 14.21 26.91 3.17
CA SER A 218 14.12 27.99 4.14
C SER A 218 15.00 27.72 5.36
N ARG A 219 14.97 26.50 5.92
CA ARG A 219 15.85 26.11 7.04
C ARG A 219 17.34 26.19 6.69
N LYS A 220 17.74 25.83 5.47
CA LYS A 220 19.15 25.83 5.04
C LYS A 220 19.67 27.21 4.67
N THR A 221 18.80 28.09 4.17
CA THR A 221 19.20 29.39 3.60
C THR A 221 18.79 30.59 4.45
N GLY A 222 17.86 30.41 5.39
CA GLY A 222 17.21 31.49 6.14
C GLY A 222 16.24 32.32 5.29
N TRP A 223 15.94 31.90 4.05
CA TRP A 223 15.10 32.67 3.14
C TRP A 223 13.62 32.35 3.33
N CYS A 224 12.80 33.37 3.09
CA CYS A 224 11.35 33.21 2.99
C CYS A 224 10.96 33.03 1.53
N PHE A 225 10.08 32.06 1.26
CA PHE A 225 9.62 31.76 -0.09
C PHE A 225 8.11 32.02 -0.20
N THR A 226 7.71 32.62 -1.30
CA THR A 226 6.32 32.81 -1.69
C THR A 226 6.11 32.21 -3.07
N VAL A 227 5.06 31.41 -3.23
CA VAL A 227 4.67 30.81 -4.50
C VAL A 227 3.28 31.29 -4.86
N ILE A 228 3.14 31.79 -6.09
CA ILE A 228 1.88 32.18 -6.68
C ILE A 228 1.71 31.34 -7.94
N GLY A 229 0.61 30.60 -8.01
CA GLY A 229 0.23 29.83 -9.20
C GLY A 229 -1.18 30.21 -9.62
N GLY A 230 -1.43 30.33 -10.93
CA GLY A 230 -2.75 30.63 -11.48
C GLY A 230 -3.00 29.82 -12.73
N GLY A 231 -4.19 29.22 -12.84
CA GLY A 231 -4.55 28.38 -13.99
C GLY A 231 -5.99 27.88 -13.96
N PRO A 232 -6.46 27.26 -15.06
CA PRO A 232 -7.80 26.69 -15.14
C PRO A 232 -7.95 25.51 -14.17
N CYS A 233 -9.03 25.50 -13.40
CA CYS A 233 -9.37 24.43 -12.46
C CYS A 233 -10.36 23.44 -13.09
N PRO A 234 -9.96 22.18 -13.34
CA PRO A 234 -10.84 21.16 -13.93
C PRO A 234 -12.15 20.92 -13.17
N GLU A 235 -12.15 21.03 -11.84
CA GLU A 235 -13.37 20.85 -11.02
C GLU A 235 -14.38 21.99 -11.15
N GLU A 236 -13.96 23.16 -11.63
CA GLU A 236 -14.81 24.34 -11.82
C GLU A 236 -14.99 24.67 -13.30
N ASP A 237 -15.12 23.64 -14.14
CA ASP A 237 -15.37 23.78 -15.58
C ASP A 237 -14.32 24.67 -16.31
N GLY A 238 -13.09 24.71 -15.78
CA GLY A 238 -12.00 25.51 -16.34
C GLY A 238 -11.92 26.96 -15.86
N GLU A 239 -12.67 27.36 -14.83
CA GLU A 239 -12.50 28.68 -14.21
C GLU A 239 -11.08 28.89 -13.67
N ILE A 240 -10.57 30.12 -13.79
CA ILE A 240 -9.21 30.46 -13.37
C ILE A 240 -9.17 30.54 -11.84
N ARG A 241 -8.43 29.61 -11.23
CA ARG A 241 -8.09 29.68 -9.81
C ARG A 241 -6.66 30.16 -9.62
N THR A 242 -6.47 30.98 -8.59
CA THR A 242 -5.15 31.38 -8.11
C THR A 242 -4.92 30.74 -6.75
N ILE A 243 -3.79 30.08 -6.60
CA ILE A 243 -3.30 29.54 -5.32
C ILE A 243 -2.14 30.40 -4.86
N TRP A 244 -2.16 30.77 -3.58
CA TRP A 244 -1.10 31.55 -2.96
C TRP A 244 -0.57 30.81 -1.73
N TYR A 245 0.72 30.45 -1.78
CA TYR A 245 1.42 29.83 -0.67
C TYR A 245 2.49 30.79 -0.15
N VAL A 246 2.36 31.13 1.13
CA VAL A 246 3.35 31.91 1.86
C VAL A 246 3.95 31.00 2.92
N LEU A 247 5.24 30.71 2.82
CA LEU A 247 5.97 29.97 3.85
C LEU A 247 6.86 30.95 4.62
N LEU A 248 6.37 31.40 5.77
CA LEU A 248 7.13 32.20 6.73
C LEU A 248 7.60 31.30 7.86
N LEU A 249 8.89 30.99 7.89
CA LEU A 249 9.55 30.50 9.10
C LEU A 249 10.20 31.71 9.78
N LEU A 250 9.45 32.34 10.68
CA LEU A 250 10.05 33.25 11.66
C LEU A 250 10.78 32.37 12.68
N GLU A 251 12.08 32.18 12.48
CA GLU A 251 12.93 31.77 13.60
C GLU A 251 12.97 32.94 14.59
N ASP A 252 12.28 32.75 15.72
CA ASP A 252 12.46 33.54 16.93
C ASP A 252 13.91 33.36 17.36
N GLN A 253 14.78 34.24 16.87
CA GLN A 253 16.17 34.34 17.29
C GLN A 253 16.15 34.86 18.73
N GLY A 254 15.97 33.91 19.67
CA GLY A 254 16.02 34.13 21.10
C GLY A 254 17.27 34.93 21.44
N HIS A 255 17.06 36.21 21.75
CA HIS A 255 18.07 37.15 22.13
C HIS A 255 18.68 36.67 23.46
N LYS A 256 19.81 35.97 23.38
CA LYS A 256 20.68 35.73 24.54
C LYS A 256 21.17 37.10 25.02
N SER A 257 20.52 37.63 26.05
CA SER A 257 21.09 38.71 26.86
C SER A 257 22.17 38.11 27.74
N ASN A 258 23.40 38.58 27.55
CA ASN A 258 24.46 38.53 28.55
C ASN A 258 24.15 39.52 29.69
#